data_AF-A0A644W0F1-F1
#
_entry.id   AF-A0A644W0F1-F1
#
_cell.length_a   1.000
_cell.length_b   1.000
_cell.length_c   1.000
_cell.angle_alpha   90.00
_cell.angle_beta   90.00
_cell.angle_gamma   90.00
#
_symmetry.space_group_name_H-M   'P 1'
#
loop_
_entity.id
_entity.type
_entity.pdbx_description
1 polymer ?
#
loop_
_entity_poly.entity_id
_entity_poly.type
_entity_poly.pdbx_seq_one_letter_code
_entity_poly.pdbx_strand_id
1 'polypeptide(L)'
;MKKQILSLLVAVLVCVGFAGVLSPKTVLAADTIGFVNVQRVFASYPDISSARAAIGLEQKKAQEEFQSKAAGLDDEGKRALDKTLTERIAQREDELMGPIQKKILAAINKVAKAQGISTVFDSAAIVTGGKDITKDVIDVISK
;
A
#
# COMPACT_ATOMS: atom_id res chain seq x y z
N MET A 1 45.09 27.47 57.02
CA MET A 1 45.24 28.95 57.15
C MET A 1 45.00 29.57 55.77
N LYS A 2 43.89 30.30 55.59
CA LYS A 2 43.83 31.73 55.25
C LYS A 2 44.18 32.13 53.79
N LYS A 3 43.12 32.27 52.99
CA LYS A 3 42.74 33.36 52.04
C LYS A 3 43.85 34.25 51.45
N GLN A 4 43.85 34.39 50.11
CA GLN A 4 43.98 35.64 49.32
C GLN A 4 43.30 35.34 47.95
N ILE A 5 42.08 35.79 47.60
CA ILE A 5 41.65 37.14 47.16
C ILE A 5 42.49 37.59 45.94
N LEU A 6 42.00 37.41 44.71
CA LEU A 6 41.13 38.34 43.96
C LEU A 6 41.83 39.66 43.60
N SER A 7 42.27 39.77 42.35
CA SER A 7 42.40 40.98 41.51
C SER A 7 43.32 40.65 40.32
N LEU A 8 43.20 41.12 39.10
CA LEU A 8 42.28 42.01 38.37
C LEU A 8 42.99 42.15 37.01
N LEU A 9 42.36 41.83 35.88
CA LEU A 9 42.67 42.43 34.57
C LEU A 9 41.72 41.90 33.49
N VAL A 10 40.60 42.60 33.37
CA VAL A 10 39.87 42.75 32.12
C VAL A 10 40.79 43.49 31.14
N ALA A 11 41.11 42.89 30.01
CA ALA A 11 40.91 43.47 28.67
C ALA A 11 41.76 42.74 27.62
N VAL A 12 41.09 42.44 26.50
CA VAL A 12 41.68 42.10 25.19
C VAL A 12 42.33 40.73 25.06
N LEU A 13 41.52 39.74 24.69
CA LEU A 13 41.74 39.06 23.42
C LEU A 13 40.45 38.36 22.99
N VAL A 14 39.64 39.14 22.28
CA VAL A 14 38.67 38.68 21.31
C VAL A 14 39.43 37.85 20.27
N CYS A 15 39.65 36.60 20.59
CA CYS A 15 39.90 35.49 19.66
C CYS A 15 39.04 34.33 20.14
N VAL A 16 37.73 34.58 20.22
CA VAL A 16 36.74 33.53 19.99
C VAL A 16 36.95 33.11 18.55
N GLY A 17 37.94 32.22 18.36
CA GLY A 17 38.10 31.45 17.16
C GLY A 17 36.75 30.81 16.91
N PHE A 18 36.18 31.20 15.78
CA PHE A 18 34.95 30.73 15.19
C PHE A 18 35.04 29.21 15.01
N ALA A 19 34.87 28.46 16.10
CA ALA A 19 34.59 27.04 16.06
C ALA A 19 33.21 26.97 15.43
N GLY A 20 33.22 26.79 14.10
CA GLY A 20 32.03 26.70 13.29
C GLY A 20 31.04 25.81 14.01
N VAL A 21 29.95 26.41 14.46
CA VAL A 21 28.81 25.70 15.00
C VAL A 21 28.53 24.63 13.96
N LEU A 22 28.81 23.38 14.32
CA LEU A 22 28.31 22.20 13.63
C LEU A 22 26.79 22.30 13.77
N SER A 23 26.16 23.11 12.93
CA SER A 23 24.76 22.96 12.65
C SER A 23 24.65 21.53 12.15
N PRO A 24 23.88 20.64 12.80
CA PRO A 24 23.51 19.41 12.15
C PRO A 24 22.85 19.87 10.85
N LYS A 25 23.53 19.66 9.72
CA LYS A 25 22.88 19.70 8.42
C LYS A 25 21.88 18.57 8.54
N THR A 26 20.65 18.89 8.92
CA THR A 26 19.49 18.10 8.58
C THR A 26 19.54 17.98 7.07
N VAL A 27 20.20 16.93 6.60
CA VAL A 27 20.06 16.47 5.23
C VAL A 27 18.59 16.12 5.16
N LEU A 28 17.80 17.04 4.59
CA LEU A 28 16.46 16.71 4.14
C LEU A 28 16.69 15.65 3.07
N ALA A 29 16.60 14.38 3.45
CA ALA A 29 16.55 13.30 2.49
C ALA A 29 15.36 13.64 1.58
N ALA A 30 15.63 13.84 0.29
CA ALA A 30 14.55 13.97 -0.66
C ALA A 30 13.72 12.69 -0.56
N ASP A 31 12.47 12.81 -0.11
CA ASP A 31 11.57 11.67 0.03
C ASP A 31 11.45 10.99 -1.34
N THR A 32 12.03 9.79 -1.45
CA THR A 32 11.97 9.04 -2.69
C THR A 32 10.57 8.50 -2.85
N ILE A 33 9.83 9.03 -3.82
CA ILE A 33 8.51 8.53 -4.18
C ILE A 33 8.67 7.14 -4.81
N GLY A 34 7.95 6.16 -4.30
CA GLY A 34 7.83 4.85 -4.92
C GLY A 34 6.64 4.78 -5.86
N PHE A 35 6.68 3.84 -6.79
CA PHE A 35 5.48 3.46 -7.54
C PHE A 35 5.42 1.95 -7.76
N VAL A 36 4.20 1.46 -7.94
CA VAL A 36 3.91 0.04 -8.12
C VAL A 36 2.88 -0.15 -9.22
N ASN A 37 3.11 -1.13 -10.08
CA ASN A 37 2.09 -1.56 -11.02
C ASN A 37 1.17 -2.58 -10.33
N VAL A 38 0.07 -2.09 -9.75
CA VAL A 38 -0.87 -2.92 -8.98
C VAL A 38 -1.44 -4.05 -9.83
N GLN A 39 -1.75 -3.78 -11.10
CA GLN A 39 -2.27 -4.79 -12.02
C GLN A 39 -1.30 -5.96 -12.23
N ARG A 40 0.00 -5.67 -12.39
CA ARG A 40 1.03 -6.71 -12.54
C ARG A 40 1.23 -7.49 -11.25
N VAL A 41 1.25 -6.81 -10.10
CA VAL A 41 1.34 -7.46 -8.79
C VAL A 41 0.15 -8.41 -8.59
N PHE A 42 -1.06 -7.93 -8.85
CA PHE A 42 -2.28 -8.72 -8.73
C PHE A 42 -2.30 -9.91 -9.68
N ALA A 43 -1.89 -9.72 -10.94
CA ALA A 43 -1.78 -10.79 -11.92
C ALA A 43 -0.71 -11.84 -11.57
N SER A 44 0.29 -11.46 -10.76
CA SER A 44 1.38 -12.35 -10.33
C SER A 44 1.09 -13.06 -9.01
N TYR A 45 -0.07 -12.83 -8.39
CA TYR A 45 -0.43 -13.45 -7.12
C TYR A 45 -0.75 -14.95 -7.32
N PRO A 46 -0.16 -15.89 -6.56
CA PRO A 46 -0.22 -17.33 -6.82
C PRO A 46 -1.64 -17.91 -7.02
N ASP A 47 -2.60 -17.46 -6.23
CA ASP A 47 -3.97 -18.02 -6.24
C ASP A 47 -4.96 -17.18 -7.06
N ILE A 48 -4.49 -16.20 -7.84
CA ILE A 48 -5.44 -15.29 -8.51
C ILE A 48 -6.28 -16.00 -9.58
N SER A 49 -5.70 -16.99 -10.26
CA SER A 49 -6.39 -17.77 -11.28
C SER A 49 -7.51 -18.62 -10.68
N SER A 50 -7.25 -19.31 -9.57
CA SER A 50 -8.24 -20.16 -8.90
C SER A 50 -9.38 -19.34 -8.31
N ALA A 51 -9.06 -18.19 -7.72
CA ALA A 51 -10.06 -17.29 -7.17
C ALA A 51 -10.97 -16.69 -8.27
N ARG A 52 -10.40 -16.29 -9.43
CA ARG A 52 -11.19 -15.88 -10.61
C ARG A 52 -12.08 -17.01 -11.15
N ALA A 53 -11.56 -18.23 -11.23
CA ALA A 53 -12.33 -19.38 -11.66
C ALA A 53 -13.52 -19.67 -10.71
N ALA A 54 -13.31 -19.54 -9.41
CA ALA A 54 -14.35 -19.72 -8.41
C ALA A 54 -15.46 -18.67 -8.50
N ILE A 55 -15.11 -17.40 -8.75
CA ILE A 55 -16.09 -16.32 -9.00
C ILE A 55 -16.86 -16.59 -10.29
N GLY A 56 -16.18 -16.96 -11.37
CA GLY A 56 -16.83 -17.30 -12.64
C GLY A 56 -17.79 -18.48 -12.52
N LEU A 57 -17.45 -19.48 -11.69
CA LEU A 57 -18.36 -20.58 -11.37
C LEU A 57 -19.59 -20.10 -10.60
N GLU A 58 -19.44 -19.19 -9.65
CA GLU A 58 -20.56 -18.62 -8.90
C GLU A 58 -21.52 -17.83 -9.80
N GLN A 59 -20.96 -17.03 -10.72
CA GLN A 59 -21.74 -16.32 -11.74
C GLN A 59 -22.52 -17.28 -12.64
N LYS A 60 -21.89 -18.38 -13.08
CA LYS A 60 -22.57 -19.41 -13.88
C LYS A 60 -23.72 -20.06 -13.10
N LYS A 61 -23.49 -20.42 -11.84
CA LYS A 61 -24.54 -20.99 -10.97
C LYS A 61 -25.70 -20.03 -10.74
N ALA A 62 -25.40 -18.76 -10.48
CA ALA A 62 -26.41 -17.73 -10.34
C ALA A 62 -27.25 -17.58 -11.61
N GLN A 63 -26.62 -17.60 -12.79
CA GLN A 63 -27.32 -17.53 -14.06
C GLN A 63 -28.25 -18.73 -14.30
N GLU A 64 -27.80 -19.95 -13.99
CA GLU A 64 -28.60 -21.17 -14.08
C GLU A 64 -29.78 -21.14 -13.08
N GLU A 65 -29.53 -20.68 -11.86
CA GLU A 65 -30.54 -20.54 -10.81
C GLU A 65 -31.61 -19.51 -11.19
N PHE A 66 -31.21 -18.38 -11.76
CA PHE A 66 -32.14 -17.38 -12.26
C PHE A 66 -33.03 -17.97 -13.35
N GLN A 67 -32.45 -18.61 -14.36
CA GLN A 67 -33.22 -19.21 -15.47
C GLN A 67 -34.20 -20.27 -14.98
N SER A 68 -33.79 -21.11 -14.02
CA SER A 68 -34.65 -22.16 -13.48
C SER A 68 -35.78 -21.64 -12.60
N LYS A 69 -35.53 -20.62 -11.77
CA LYS A 69 -36.50 -20.14 -10.78
C LYS A 69 -37.36 -18.99 -11.28
N ALA A 70 -36.84 -18.14 -12.17
CA ALA A 70 -37.55 -16.96 -12.68
C ALA A 70 -38.81 -17.33 -13.48
N ALA A 71 -38.86 -18.51 -14.10
CA ALA A 71 -40.03 -18.97 -14.86
C ALA A 71 -41.29 -19.12 -13.99
N GLY A 72 -41.14 -19.40 -12.70
CA GLY A 72 -42.24 -19.53 -11.74
C GLY A 72 -42.55 -18.27 -10.93
N LEU A 73 -41.87 -17.15 -11.22
CA LEU A 73 -41.99 -15.91 -10.46
C LEU A 73 -42.67 -14.81 -11.27
N ASP A 74 -43.37 -13.92 -10.56
CA ASP A 74 -43.83 -12.65 -11.09
C ASP A 74 -42.67 -11.63 -11.17
N ASP A 75 -42.96 -10.40 -11.59
CA ASP A 75 -41.92 -9.40 -11.80
C ASP A 75 -41.22 -8.98 -10.51
N GLU A 76 -41.94 -8.95 -9.38
CA GLU A 76 -41.36 -8.65 -8.07
C GLU A 76 -40.45 -9.79 -7.61
N GLY A 77 -40.91 -11.04 -7.71
CA GLY A 77 -40.11 -12.22 -7.39
C GLY A 77 -38.85 -12.33 -8.24
N LYS A 78 -38.92 -12.00 -9.55
CA LYS A 78 -37.74 -11.96 -10.43
C LYS A 78 -36.73 -10.91 -9.99
N ARG A 79 -37.17 -9.70 -9.64
CA ARG A 79 -36.28 -8.63 -9.13
C ARG A 79 -35.64 -9.00 -7.80
N ALA A 80 -36.40 -9.62 -6.90
CA ALA A 80 -35.89 -10.09 -5.62
C ALA A 80 -34.83 -11.19 -5.82
N LEU A 81 -35.10 -12.16 -6.69
CA LEU A 81 -34.16 -13.22 -7.04
C LEU A 81 -32.87 -12.64 -7.66
N ASP A 82 -32.99 -11.73 -8.62
CA ASP A 82 -31.85 -11.06 -9.25
C ASP A 82 -30.96 -10.34 -8.23
N LYS A 83 -31.58 -9.59 -7.31
CA LYS A 83 -30.87 -8.91 -6.22
C LYS A 83 -30.13 -9.91 -5.33
N THR A 84 -30.79 -10.98 -4.87
CA THR A 84 -30.16 -11.99 -4.01
C THR A 84 -28.98 -12.68 -4.71
N LEU A 85 -29.11 -13.00 -5.99
CA LEU A 85 -28.04 -13.62 -6.76
C LEU A 85 -26.85 -12.68 -6.97
N THR A 86 -27.13 -11.41 -7.26
CA THR A 86 -26.10 -10.36 -7.39
C THR A 86 -25.35 -10.16 -6.07
N GLU A 87 -26.07 -10.08 -4.94
CA GLU A 87 -25.46 -9.99 -3.61
C GLU A 87 -24.59 -11.20 -3.30
N ARG A 88 -25.03 -12.41 -3.66
CA ARG A 88 -24.24 -13.64 -3.46
C ARG A 88 -22.95 -13.64 -4.26
N ILE A 89 -22.98 -13.18 -5.52
CA ILE A 89 -21.77 -13.03 -6.34
C ILE A 89 -20.82 -12.01 -5.70
N ALA A 90 -21.33 -10.84 -5.29
CA ALA A 90 -20.53 -9.80 -4.67
C ALA A 90 -19.87 -10.27 -3.36
N GLN A 91 -20.61 -10.98 -2.51
CA GLN A 91 -20.05 -11.60 -1.29
C GLN A 91 -18.94 -12.59 -1.63
N ARG A 92 -19.16 -13.46 -2.62
CA ARG A 92 -18.15 -14.43 -3.02
C ARG A 92 -16.90 -13.77 -3.60
N GLU A 93 -17.07 -12.67 -4.33
CA GLU A 93 -15.95 -11.87 -4.81
C GLU A 93 -15.16 -11.25 -3.66
N ASP A 94 -15.82 -10.63 -2.67
CA ASP A 94 -15.14 -10.05 -1.51
C ASP A 94 -14.41 -11.11 -0.66
N GLU A 95 -15.05 -12.25 -0.42
CA GLU A 95 -14.46 -13.39 0.32
C GLU A 95 -13.14 -13.87 -0.31
N LEU A 96 -13.10 -13.92 -1.65
CA LEU A 96 -11.95 -14.43 -2.39
C LEU A 96 -10.91 -13.34 -2.69
N MET A 97 -11.34 -12.13 -3.05
CA MET A 97 -10.46 -11.04 -3.48
C MET A 97 -9.99 -10.18 -2.31
N GLY A 98 -10.82 -9.95 -1.30
CA GLY A 98 -10.50 -9.11 -0.15
C GLY A 98 -9.20 -9.53 0.57
N PRO A 99 -9.01 -10.83 0.90
CA PRO A 99 -7.75 -11.29 1.48
C PRO A 99 -6.53 -11.10 0.57
N ILE A 100 -6.70 -11.28 -0.75
CA ILE A 100 -5.63 -11.08 -1.74
C ILE A 100 -5.21 -9.60 -1.76
N GLN A 101 -6.18 -8.69 -1.84
CA GLN A 101 -5.94 -7.23 -1.82
C GLN A 101 -5.21 -6.82 -0.53
N LYS A 102 -5.65 -7.31 0.63
CA LYS A 102 -5.01 -7.06 1.93
C LYS A 102 -3.55 -7.54 1.95
N LYS A 103 -3.28 -8.74 1.43
CA LYS A 103 -1.92 -9.29 1.35
C LYS A 103 -1.02 -8.48 0.41
N ILE A 104 -1.54 -8.06 -0.74
CA ILE A 104 -0.81 -7.20 -1.68
C ILE A 104 -0.47 -5.86 -1.04
N LEU A 105 -1.45 -5.21 -0.38
CA LEU A 105 -1.21 -3.95 0.32
C LEU A 105 -0.16 -4.12 1.44
N ALA A 106 -0.22 -5.20 2.21
CA ALA A 106 0.77 -5.51 3.22
C ALA A 106 2.18 -5.71 2.61
N ALA A 107 2.28 -6.37 1.46
CA ALA A 107 3.55 -6.55 0.74
C ALA A 107 4.11 -5.23 0.21
N ILE A 108 3.27 -4.37 -0.37
CA ILE A 108 3.65 -3.01 -0.80
C ILE A 108 4.21 -2.22 0.38
N ASN A 109 3.49 -2.19 1.50
CA ASN A 109 3.91 -1.48 2.71
C ASN A 109 5.23 -2.03 3.27
N LYS A 110 5.41 -3.36 3.26
CA LYS A 110 6.64 -4.02 3.71
C LYS A 110 7.84 -3.61 2.86
N VAL A 111 7.69 -3.65 1.53
CA VAL A 111 8.76 -3.27 0.59
C VAL A 111 9.08 -1.78 0.70
N ALA A 112 8.06 -0.92 0.71
CA ALA A 112 8.24 0.53 0.85
C ALA A 112 8.99 0.89 2.14
N LYS A 113 8.57 0.32 3.29
CA LYS A 113 9.23 0.53 4.58
C LYS A 113 10.68 0.05 4.57
N ALA A 114 10.96 -1.11 3.97
CA ALA A 114 12.32 -1.65 3.88
C ALA A 114 13.25 -0.77 3.02
N GLN A 115 12.68 0.02 2.10
CA GLN A 115 13.41 0.90 1.19
C GLN A 115 13.39 2.38 1.59
N GLY A 116 12.80 2.72 2.74
CA GLY A 116 12.68 4.11 3.19
C GLY A 116 11.75 4.97 2.32
N ILE A 117 10.80 4.36 1.62
CA ILE A 117 9.80 5.04 0.79
C ILE A 117 8.56 5.34 1.65
N SER A 118 8.22 6.61 1.79
CA SER A 118 7.07 7.08 2.58
C SER A 118 5.74 7.00 1.81
N THR A 119 5.81 7.18 0.48
CA THR A 119 4.63 7.26 -0.39
C THR A 119 4.81 6.40 -1.63
N VAL A 120 3.80 5.59 -1.95
CA VAL A 120 3.75 4.75 -3.14
C VAL A 120 2.52 5.09 -3.96
N PHE A 121 2.71 5.39 -5.24
CA PHE A 121 1.62 5.60 -6.20
C PHE A 121 1.41 4.39 -7.10
N ASP A 122 0.22 4.29 -7.70
CA ASP A 122 0.04 3.41 -8.86
C ASP A 122 0.87 3.95 -10.03
N SER A 123 1.57 3.06 -10.73
CA SER A 123 2.35 3.37 -11.93
C SER A 123 1.57 4.14 -13.01
N ALA A 124 0.25 3.96 -13.10
CA ALA A 124 -0.60 4.66 -14.06
C ALA A 124 -0.66 6.18 -13.83
N ALA A 125 -0.33 6.65 -12.62
CA ALA A 125 -0.28 8.07 -12.28
C ALA A 125 1.12 8.69 -12.44
N ILE A 126 2.14 7.92 -12.83
CA ILE A 126 3.54 8.36 -12.89
C ILE A 126 4.00 8.51 -14.33
N VAL A 127 4.46 9.71 -14.70
CA VAL A 127 5.01 10.00 -16.03
C VAL A 127 6.53 9.88 -16.06
N THR A 128 7.22 10.32 -15.00
CA THR A 128 8.68 10.27 -14.87
C THR A 128 9.13 10.33 -13.41
N GLY A 129 10.34 9.84 -13.15
CA GLY A 129 10.94 9.80 -11.81
C GLY A 129 10.39 8.68 -10.91
N GLY A 130 10.72 8.77 -9.62
CA GLY A 130 10.34 7.79 -8.62
C GLY A 130 11.08 6.45 -8.74
N LYS A 131 10.82 5.56 -7.79
CA LYS A 131 11.40 4.22 -7.73
C LYS A 131 10.32 3.16 -7.95
N ASP A 132 10.48 2.35 -8.99
CA ASP A 132 9.62 1.18 -9.21
C ASP A 132 9.91 0.11 -8.14
N ILE A 133 8.90 -0.30 -7.38
CA ILE A 133 8.99 -1.39 -6.42
C ILE A 133 8.20 -2.64 -6.86
N THR A 134 7.65 -2.65 -8.08
CA THR A 134 6.77 -3.70 -8.59
C THR A 134 7.38 -5.09 -8.48
N LYS A 135 8.64 -5.24 -8.94
CA LYS A 135 9.33 -6.54 -8.88
C LYS A 135 9.53 -7.01 -7.44
N ASP A 136 9.97 -6.11 -6.56
CA ASP A 136 10.22 -6.44 -5.16
C ASP A 136 8.94 -6.88 -4.44
N VAL A 137 7.81 -6.24 -4.76
CA VAL A 137 6.50 -6.63 -4.24
C VAL A 137 6.07 -8.00 -4.77
N ILE A 138 6.24 -8.27 -6.07
CA ILE A 138 5.99 -9.58 -6.67
C ILE A 138 6.82 -10.67 -5.98
N ASP A 139 8.11 -10.40 -5.75
CA ASP A 139 9.02 -11.33 -5.08
C ASP A 139 8.64 -11.57 -3.59
N VAL A 140 7.85 -10.69 -2.97
CA VAL A 140 7.32 -10.88 -1.60
C VAL A 140 6.03 -11.70 -1.59
N ILE A 141 5.13 -11.52 -2.57
CA ILE A 141 3.83 -12.24 -2.62
C ILE A 141 3.92 -13.61 -3.28
N SER A 142 5.00 -13.90 -4.00
CA SER A 142 5.28 -15.19 -4.65
C SER A 142 6.02 -16.18 -3.76
N LYS A 143 6.44 -15.75 -2.56
CA LYS A 143 7.04 -16.58 -1.51
C LYS A 143 5.98 -17.06 -0.54
#